data_AF-A0A3N5L422-F1
#
_entry.id   AF-A0A3N5L422-F1
#
_cell.length_a   1.000
_cell.length_b   1.000
_cell.length_c   1.000
_cell.angle_alpha   90.00
_cell.angle_beta   90.00
_cell.angle_gamma   90.00
#
_symmetry.space_group_name_H-M   'P 1'
#
loop_
_entity.id
_entity.type
_entity.pdbx_description
1 polymer ?
#
loop_
_entity_poly.entity_id
_entity_poly.type
_entity_poly.pdbx_seq_one_letter_code
_entity_poly.pdbx_strand_id
1 'polypeptide(L)'
;MMRVSFVLLLATSMFAQTPNPIPQATAEQAKGHKNGLYATLNTSMGAITAQLFEKESPETVRSFVSLAMGTKPWRDPKTGQTKQTPLYDGTIFHRVIPGF
;
A
#
# COMPACT_ATOMS: atom_id res chain seq x y z
N MET A 1 -54.08 -30.58 -7.17
CA MET A 1 -54.30 -29.57 -8.22
C MET A 1 -53.52 -28.31 -7.84
N MET A 2 -52.55 -27.94 -8.68
CA MET A 2 -51.46 -27.00 -8.43
C MET A 2 -51.95 -25.55 -8.52
N ARG A 3 -51.57 -24.66 -7.59
CA ARG A 3 -51.73 -23.20 -7.76
C ARG A 3 -50.35 -22.56 -7.71
N VAL A 4 -49.99 -22.01 -8.86
CA VAL A 4 -48.71 -21.43 -9.22
C VAL A 4 -48.60 -20.00 -8.68
N SER A 5 -47.39 -19.69 -8.23
CA SER A 5 -46.80 -18.45 -7.70
C SER A 5 -47.09 -17.17 -8.50
N PHE A 6 -46.92 -16.01 -7.86
CA PHE A 6 -46.13 -14.89 -8.40
C PHE A 6 -45.81 -13.89 -7.27
N VAL A 7 -44.61 -13.99 -6.70
CA VAL A 7 -44.02 -12.93 -5.84
C VAL A 7 -42.89 -12.30 -6.64
N LEU A 8 -43.08 -11.05 -7.02
CA LEU A 8 -42.11 -10.23 -7.73
C LEU A 8 -41.08 -9.69 -6.73
N LEU A 9 -39.89 -10.30 -6.70
CA LEU A 9 -38.75 -9.84 -5.92
C LEU A 9 -37.95 -8.84 -6.76
N LEU A 10 -38.04 -7.55 -6.44
CA LEU A 10 -37.13 -6.54 -6.96
C LEU A 10 -35.74 -6.78 -6.36
N ALA A 11 -34.81 -7.29 -7.17
CA ALA A 11 -33.40 -7.36 -6.83
C ALA A 11 -32.78 -5.97 -6.97
N THR A 12 -32.48 -5.31 -5.85
CA THR A 12 -31.63 -4.12 -5.81
C THR A 12 -30.19 -4.55 -6.13
N SER A 13 -29.72 -4.17 -7.31
CA SER A 13 -28.33 -4.38 -7.71
C SER A 13 -27.41 -3.48 -6.88
N MET A 14 -26.78 -4.04 -5.84
CA MET A 14 -25.57 -3.48 -5.26
C MET A 14 -24.47 -3.51 -6.33
N PHE A 15 -24.07 -2.33 -6.82
CA PHE A 15 -22.77 -2.20 -7.46
C PHE A 15 -21.70 -2.37 -6.37
N ALA A 16 -21.16 -3.58 -6.27
CA ALA A 16 -19.92 -3.82 -5.55
C ALA A 16 -18.82 -3.03 -6.27
N GLN A 17 -18.36 -1.93 -5.67
CA GLN A 17 -17.06 -1.37 -6.04
C GLN A 17 -16.02 -2.43 -5.71
N THR A 18 -15.46 -3.06 -6.74
CA THR A 18 -14.29 -3.90 -6.58
C THR A 18 -13.17 -3.04 -5.99
N PRO A 19 -12.44 -3.52 -4.98
CA PRO A 19 -11.26 -2.80 -4.51
C PRO A 19 -10.35 -2.55 -5.72
N ASN A 20 -9.93 -1.29 -5.91
CA ASN A 20 -8.97 -0.94 -6.93
C ASN A 20 -7.79 -1.92 -6.82
N PRO A 21 -7.44 -2.65 -7.90
CA PRO A 21 -6.32 -3.57 -7.84
C PRO A 21 -5.09 -2.78 -7.41
N ILE A 22 -4.53 -3.14 -6.25
CA ILE A 22 -3.18 -2.72 -5.88
C ILE A 22 -2.32 -3.10 -7.09
N PRO A 23 -1.58 -2.16 -7.72
CA PRO A 23 -0.67 -2.49 -8.79
C PRO A 23 0.24 -3.61 -8.29
N GLN A 24 -0.05 -4.84 -8.74
CA GLN A 24 0.77 -5.99 -8.41
C GLN A 24 2.08 -5.71 -9.11
N ALA A 25 3.16 -5.58 -8.34
CA ALA A 25 4.51 -5.56 -8.88
C ALA A 25 4.61 -6.71 -9.89
N THR A 26 4.71 -6.37 -11.17
CA THR A 26 4.63 -7.34 -12.24
C THR A 26 5.76 -8.35 -12.03
N ALA A 27 5.47 -9.65 -12.07
CA ALA A 27 6.44 -10.72 -11.81
C ALA A 27 7.71 -10.63 -12.68
N GLU A 28 7.66 -9.83 -13.76
CA GLU A 28 8.79 -9.50 -14.62
C GLU A 28 9.85 -8.59 -13.93
N GLN A 29 9.44 -7.70 -13.02
CA GLN A 29 10.39 -6.87 -12.26
C GLN A 29 11.13 -7.65 -11.17
N ALA A 30 10.66 -8.84 -10.80
CA ALA A 30 11.34 -9.69 -9.82
C ALA A 30 12.58 -10.42 -10.40
N LYS A 31 12.72 -10.53 -11.73
CA LYS A 31 13.78 -11.33 -12.38
C LYS A 31 15.14 -10.64 -12.51
N GLY A 32 15.24 -9.34 -12.25
CA GLY A 32 16.49 -8.57 -12.45
C GLY A 32 17.19 -8.09 -11.18
N HIS A 33 16.60 -8.33 -10.00
CA HIS A 33 17.13 -7.81 -8.75
C HIS A 33 18.14 -8.78 -8.13
N LYS A 34 19.32 -8.26 -7.78
CA LYS A 34 20.29 -8.99 -6.95
C LYS A 34 19.68 -9.36 -5.60
N ASN A 35 20.16 -10.43 -4.97
CA ASN A 35 19.69 -10.84 -3.64
C ASN A 35 19.79 -9.68 -2.63
N GLY A 36 18.71 -9.40 -1.92
CA GLY A 36 18.64 -8.34 -0.92
C GLY A 36 17.22 -8.03 -0.46
N LEU A 37 17.10 -7.10 0.49
CA LEU A 37 15.82 -6.57 0.95
C LEU A 37 15.35 -5.45 0.03
N TYR A 38 14.06 -5.43 -0.28
CA TYR A 38 13.46 -4.43 -1.17
C TYR A 38 12.16 -3.87 -0.57
N ALA A 39 11.86 -2.62 -0.91
CA ALA A 39 10.58 -1.99 -0.68
C ALA A 39 9.97 -1.55 -2.01
N THR A 40 8.69 -1.83 -2.20
CA THR A 40 7.93 -1.34 -3.35
C THR A 40 6.98 -0.24 -2.89
N LEU A 41 7.15 0.97 -3.42
CA LEU A 41 6.29 2.10 -3.19
C LEU A 41 5.27 2.16 -4.31
N ASN A 42 4.02 1.86 -4.00
CA ASN A 42 2.92 1.98 -4.95
C ASN A 42 2.44 3.42 -4.97
N THR A 43 2.72 4.14 -6.06
CA THR A 43 2.33 5.54 -6.23
C THR A 43 1.27 5.65 -7.33
N SER A 44 0.58 6.80 -7.40
CA SER A 44 -0.37 7.09 -8.47
C SER A 44 0.28 7.18 -9.86
N MET A 45 1.60 7.38 -9.93
CA MET A 45 2.37 7.46 -11.17
C MET A 45 3.08 6.15 -11.53
N GLY A 46 2.88 5.09 -10.74
CA GLY A 46 3.50 3.78 -10.93
C GLY A 46 4.21 3.26 -9.68
N ALA A 47 4.70 2.03 -9.77
CA ALA A 47 5.46 1.40 -8.70
C ALA A 47 6.94 1.81 -8.78
N ILE A 48 7.54 2.07 -7.62
CA ILE A 48 8.98 2.30 -7.48
C ILE A 48 9.52 1.20 -6.58
N THR A 49 10.47 0.42 -7.08
CA THR A 49 11.16 -0.60 -6.27
C THR A 49 12.53 -0.07 -5.84
N ALA A 50 12.75 -0.02 -4.53
CA ALA A 50 13.99 0.42 -3.92
C ALA A 50 14.67 -0.74 -3.17
N GLN A 51 15.97 -0.92 -3.39
CA GLN A 51 16.76 -1.80 -2.55
C GLN A 51 17.05 -1.14 -1.20
N LEU A 52 16.91 -1.88 -0.13
CA LEU A 52 17.31 -1.47 1.21
C LEU A 52 18.68 -2.08 1.52
N PHE A 53 19.54 -1.28 2.16
CA PHE A 53 20.93 -1.62 2.48
C PHE A 53 21.08 -1.84 4.00
N GLU A 54 20.52 -2.94 4.49
CA GLU A 54 20.43 -3.22 5.94
C GLU A 54 21.79 -3.50 6.59
N LYS A 55 22.81 -3.89 5.81
CA LYS A 55 24.16 -4.14 6.34
C LYS A 55 24.91 -2.84 6.60
N GLU A 56 24.71 -1.86 5.72
CA GLU A 56 25.36 -0.56 5.74
C GLU A 56 24.65 0.41 6.70
N SER A 57 23.32 0.31 6.81
CA SER A 57 22.50 1.23 7.64
C SER A 57 21.37 0.50 8.37
N PRO A 58 21.68 -0.39 9.31
CA PRO A 58 20.70 -1.27 9.95
C PRO A 58 19.61 -0.51 10.71
N GLU A 59 19.98 0.53 11.46
CA GLU A 59 19.03 1.31 12.26
C GLU A 59 18.02 2.08 11.38
N THR A 60 18.52 2.67 10.28
CA THR A 60 17.70 3.40 9.32
C THR A 60 16.74 2.47 8.60
N VAL A 61 17.25 1.33 8.09
CA VAL A 61 16.41 0.35 7.41
C VAL A 61 15.37 -0.22 8.37
N ARG A 62 15.74 -0.55 9.61
CA ARG A 62 14.79 -1.02 10.62
C ARG A 62 13.71 0.03 10.89
N SER A 63 14.09 1.30 11.10
CA SER A 63 13.12 2.36 11.35
C SER A 63 12.17 2.55 10.15
N PHE A 64 12.70 2.52 8.92
CA PHE A 64 11.89 2.63 7.70
C PHE A 64 10.90 1.47 7.60
N VAL A 65 11.37 0.23 7.72
CA VAL A 65 10.53 -0.97 7.60
C VAL A 65 9.47 -1.02 8.72
N SER A 66 9.85 -0.73 9.97
CA SER A 66 8.89 -0.77 11.08
C SER A 66 7.79 0.29 10.97
N LEU A 67 8.10 1.47 10.42
CA LEU A 67 7.11 2.50 10.14
C LEU A 67 6.24 2.13 8.93
N ALA A 68 6.82 1.55 7.88
CA ALA A 68 6.09 1.06 6.71
C ALA A 68 5.11 -0.06 7.06
N MET A 69 5.52 -1.00 7.92
CA MET A 69 4.68 -2.12 8.37
C MET A 69 3.74 -1.75 9.53
N GLY A 70 3.85 -0.53 10.08
CA GLY A 70 3.04 -0.10 11.23
C GLY A 70 3.36 -0.79 12.55
N THR A 71 4.50 -1.47 12.66
CA THR A 71 4.90 -2.17 13.89
C THR A 71 5.48 -1.22 14.95
N LYS A 72 5.99 -0.05 14.54
CA LYS A 72 6.49 1.00 15.42
C LYS A 72 5.46 2.14 15.58
N PRO A 73 5.13 2.56 16.82
CA PRO A 73 4.27 3.72 17.04
C PRO A 73 4.97 5.02 16.59
N TRP A 74 4.19 5.95 16.05
CA TRP A 74 4.63 7.25 15.56
C TRP A 74 3.65 8.35 15.96
N ARG A 75 4.14 9.59 16.02
CA ARG A 75 3.32 10.75 16.39
C ARG A 75 2.82 11.45 15.14
N ASP A 76 1.50 11.58 15.01
CA ASP A 76 0.87 12.29 13.90
C ASP A 76 1.19 13.79 13.98
N PRO A 77 1.82 14.38 12.95
CA PRO A 77 2.18 15.79 12.98
C PRO A 77 0.97 16.72 12.86
N LYS A 78 -0.16 16.26 12.32
CA LYS A 78 -1.39 17.05 12.17
C LYS A 78 -2.22 17.03 13.46
N THR A 79 -2.34 15.88 14.10
CA THR A 79 -3.21 15.71 15.29
C THR A 79 -2.45 15.67 16.60
N GLY A 80 -1.13 15.47 16.57
CA GLY A 80 -0.28 15.30 17.75
C GLY A 80 -0.45 13.95 18.47
N GLN A 81 -1.33 13.06 17.99
CA GLN A 81 -1.64 11.78 18.62
C GLN A 81 -0.62 10.70 18.23
N THR A 82 -0.36 9.76 19.14
CA THR A 82 0.40 8.56 18.80
C THR A 82 -0.49 7.57 18.06
N LYS A 83 -0.01 7.08 16.91
CA LYS A 83 -0.64 6.06 16.08
C LYS A 83 0.31 4.87 15.92
N GLN A 84 -0.25 3.68 15.73
CA GLN A 84 0.50 2.46 15.41
C GLN A 84 -0.14 1.78 14.20
N THR A 85 -0.06 2.48 13.08
CA THR A 85 -0.55 2.06 11.76
C THR A 85 0.59 2.27 10.75
N PRO A 86 0.56 1.63 9.55
CA PRO A 86 1.48 1.96 8.47
C PRO A 86 1.58 3.48 8.26
N LEU A 87 2.79 4.03 8.39
CA LEU A 87 3.00 5.47 8.34
C LEU A 87 2.91 6.03 6.91
N TYR A 88 3.45 5.29 5.92
CA TYR A 88 3.65 5.83 4.58
C TYR A 88 2.41 5.74 3.68
N ASP A 89 1.39 4.97 4.08
CA ASP A 89 0.15 4.84 3.32
C ASP A 89 -0.58 6.18 3.25
N GLY A 90 -0.85 6.64 2.02
CA GLY A 90 -1.48 7.95 1.77
C GLY A 90 -0.56 9.15 1.94
N THR A 91 0.74 8.95 2.19
CA THR A 91 1.71 10.07 2.18
C THR A 91 2.03 10.51 0.74
N ILE A 92 2.44 11.77 0.59
CA ILE A 92 2.77 12.37 -0.71
C ILE A 92 4.26 12.74 -0.79
N PHE A 93 4.79 12.73 -2.01
CA PHE A 93 6.05 13.41 -2.31
C PHE A 93 5.80 14.92 -2.35
N HIS A 94 5.85 15.56 -1.18
CA HIS A 94 5.53 16.99 -1.03
C HIS A 94 6.58 17.93 -1.64
N ARG A 95 7.80 17.43 -1.94
CA ARG A 95 8.90 18.22 -2.51
C ARG A 95 9.54 17.46 -3.66
N VAL A 96 9.54 18.10 -4.83
CA VAL A 96 10.16 17.61 -6.06
C VAL A 96 10.95 18.76 -6.68
N ILE A 97 12.25 18.56 -6.89
CA ILE A 97 13.14 19.54 -7.51
C ILE A 97 13.82 18.87 -8.70
N PRO A 98 13.55 19.30 -9.94
CA PRO A 98 14.18 18.73 -11.11
C PRO A 98 15.71 18.88 -11.07
N GLY A 99 16.44 17.78 -11.22
CA GLY A 99 17.90 17.77 -11.34
C GLY A 99 18.70 17.83 -10.03
N PHE A 100 18.08 17.64 -8.86
CA PHE A 100 18.75 17.50 -7.56
C PHE A 100 19.13 16.06 -7.23
#